data_AF-A0A7W6BXQ4-F1
#
_entry.id   AF-A0A7W6BXQ4-F1
#
_cell.length_a   1.000
_cell.length_b   1.000
_cell.length_c   1.000
_cell.angle_alpha   90.00
_cell.angle_beta   90.00
_cell.angle_gamma   90.00
#
_symmetry.space_group_name_H-M   'P 1'
#
loop_
_entity.id
_entity.type
_entity.pdbx_description
1 polymer ?
#
loop_
_entity_poly.entity_id
_entity_poly.type
_entity_poly.pdbx_seq_one_letter_code
_entity_poly.pdbx_strand_id
1 'polypeptide(L)' 'MASGGPYREFYLPDGTLRGSNYDGRWSVVGDTLCFSYDPKTEPQCWGARIARSGEISWMKNDVVDGNGVVEPGNPGNF' A
#
# COMPACT_ATOMS: atom_id res chain seq x y z
N MET A 1 5.11 -1.24 6.40
CA MET A 1 4.34 -2.12 5.47
C MET A 1 4.60 -3.58 5.81
N ALA A 2 3.57 -4.44 5.78
CA ALA A 2 3.45 -5.69 6.53
C ALA A 2 4.79 -6.33 7.00
N SER A 3 5.03 -6.30 8.31
CA SER A 3 6.21 -6.86 8.98
C SER A 3 7.58 -6.25 8.64
N GLY A 4 7.64 -5.09 7.97
CA GLY A 4 8.90 -4.39 7.66
C GLY A 4 9.74 -5.06 6.56
N GLY A 5 9.16 -6.03 5.85
CA GLY A 5 9.79 -6.71 4.73
C GLY A 5 9.62 -5.97 3.40
N PRO A 6 10.36 -6.39 2.35
CA PRO A 6 10.08 -5.93 1.00
C PRO A 6 8.66 -6.33 0.60
N TYR A 7 7.97 -5.43 -0.08
CA TYR A 7 6.62 -5.65 -0.57
C TYR A 7 6.56 -5.33 -2.08
N ARG A 8 5.66 -6.00 -2.78
CA ARG A 8 5.32 -5.69 -4.17
C ARG A 8 3.85 -6.01 -4.36
N GLU A 9 3.08 -4.97 -4.66
CA GLU A 9 1.62 -5.01 -4.65
C GLU A 9 1.08 -4.27 -5.87
N PHE A 10 -0.05 -4.74 -6.40
CA PHE A 10 -0.81 -4.08 -7.45
C PHE A 10 -2.16 -3.63 -6.91
N TYR A 11 -2.44 -2.33 -7.06
CA TYR A 11 -3.62 -1.68 -6.53
C TYR A 11 -4.63 -1.42 -7.66
N LEU A 12 -5.72 -2.18 -7.66
CA LEU A 12 -6.78 -2.06 -8.67
C LEU A 12 -7.77 -0.95 -8.31
N PRO A 13 -8.37 -0.26 -9.31
CA PRO A 13 -9.32 0.84 -9.07
C PRO A 13 -10.59 0.46 -8.29
N ASP A 14 -10.94 -0.82 -8.22
CA ASP A 14 -12.08 -1.35 -7.46
C ASP A 14 -11.79 -1.53 -5.95
N GLY A 15 -10.59 -1.13 -5.52
CA GLY A 15 -10.09 -1.30 -4.15
C GLY A 15 -9.51 -2.68 -3.87
N THR A 16 -9.26 -3.50 -4.89
CA THR A 16 -8.56 -4.78 -4.72
C THR A 16 -7.05 -4.56 -4.69
N LEU A 17 -6.36 -5.21 -3.77
CA LEU A 17 -4.90 -5.25 -3.67
C LEU A 17 -4.44 -6.67 -3.98
N ARG A 18 -3.47 -6.83 -4.89
CA ARG A 18 -2.85 -8.13 -5.17
C ARG A 18 -1.36 -8.11 -4.88
N GLY A 19 -0.91 -9.04 -4.05
CA GLY A 19 0.50 -9.34 -3.81
C GLY A 19 0.90 -10.64 -4.50
N SER A 20 2.15 -11.07 -4.29
CA SER A 20 2.67 -12.30 -4.92
C SER A 20 1.97 -13.58 -4.48
N ASN A 21 1.46 -13.59 -3.26
CA ASN A 21 0.89 -14.77 -2.59
C ASN A 21 -0.25 -14.41 -1.63
N TYR A 22 -0.83 -13.22 -1.79
CA TYR A 22 -1.92 -12.73 -0.97
C TYR A 22 -2.77 -11.74 -1.76
N ASP A 23 -4.05 -11.69 -1.44
CA ASP A 23 -4.98 -10.67 -1.89
C ASP A 23 -5.45 -9.87 -0.69
N GLY A 24 -5.81 -8.61 -0.93
CA GLY A 24 -6.33 -7.73 0.09
C GLY A 24 -7.23 -6.67 -0.49
N ARG A 25 -7.59 -5.71 0.36
CA ARG A 25 -8.39 -4.54 0.00
C ARG A 25 -7.62 -3.29 0.36
N TRP A 26 -7.74 -2.27 -0.48
CA TRP A 26 -7.27 -0.93 -0.17
C TRP A 26 -8.41 0.08 -0.30
N SER A 27 -8.35 1.13 0.49
CA SER A 27 -9.28 2.25 0.42
C SER A 27 -8.62 3.54 0.89
N VAL A 28 -9.13 4.67 0.43
CA VAL A 28 -8.74 5.99 0.95
C VAL A 28 -9.74 6.38 2.03
N VAL A 29 -9.25 6.69 3.23
CA VAL A 29 -10.05 7.17 4.36
C VAL A 29 -9.43 8.49 4.83
N GLY A 30 -10.13 9.60 4.57
CA GLY A 30 -9.57 10.94 4.79
C GLY A 30 -8.33 11.18 3.92
N ASP A 31 -7.22 11.55 4.56
CA ASP A 31 -5.90 11.73 3.96
C ASP A 31 -5.00 10.48 4.04
N THR A 32 -5.55 9.33 4.45
CA THR A 32 -4.81 8.08 4.60
C THR A 32 -5.22 7.02 3.60
N LEU A 33 -4.28 6.13 3.30
CA LEU A 33 -4.52 4.90 2.57
C LEU A 33 -4.55 3.74 3.57
N CYS A 34 -5.66 3.01 3.57
CA CYS A 34 -5.92 1.91 4.49
C CYS A 34 -5.90 0.58 3.75
N PHE A 35 -5.27 -0.42 4.36
CA PHE A 35 -5.10 -1.76 3.80
C PHE A 35 -5.70 -2.81 4.73
N SER A 36 -6.50 -3.71 4.16
CA SER A 36 -7.02 -4.90 4.83
C SER A 36 -6.47 -6.13 4.11
N TYR A 37 -5.51 -6.79 4.75
CA TYR A 37 -4.90 -8.03 4.27
C TYR A 37 -5.62 -9.28 4.82
N ASP A 38 -6.29 -9.14 5.96
CA ASP A 38 -7.18 -10.15 6.52
C ASP A 38 -8.54 -9.50 6.83
N PRO A 39 -9.65 -10.00 6.25
CA PRO A 39 -10.99 -9.44 6.47
C PRO A 39 -11.48 -9.52 7.92
N LYS A 40 -10.82 -10.30 8.78
CA LYS A 40 -11.12 -10.40 10.22
C LYS A 40 -10.37 -9.38 11.08
N THR A 41 -9.44 -8.64 10.49
CA THR A 41 -8.61 -7.65 11.19
C THR A 41 -8.97 -6.24 10.76
N GLU A 42 -8.82 -5.28 11.67
CA GLU A 42 -9.02 -3.87 11.35
C GLU A 42 -8.02 -3.41 10.29
N PRO A 43 -8.48 -2.65 9.27
CA PRO A 43 -7.59 -2.08 8.26
C PRO A 43 -6.49 -1.24 8.91
N GLN A 44 -5.29 -1.38 8.39
CA GLN A 44 -4.15 -0.60 8.83
C GLN A 44 -3.98 0.59 7.89
N CYS A 45 -3.90 1.81 8.44
CA CYS A 45 -3.86 3.04 7.67
C CYS A 45 -2.50 3.75 7.79
N TRP A 46 -2.06 4.32 6.68
CA TRP A 46 -0.84 5.13 6.58
C TRP A 46 -1.11 6.39 5.77
N GLY A 47 -0.45 7.48 6.14
CA GLY A 47 -0.29 8.61 5.23
C GLY A 47 0.69 8.24 4.12
N ALA A 48 0.56 8.85 2.95
CA ALA A 48 1.47 8.63 1.83
C ALA A 48 1.98 9.96 1.28
N ARG A 49 3.29 10.02 1.04
CA ARG A 49 3.94 11.12 0.30
C ARG A 49 4.56 10.54 -0.95
N ILE A 50 4.12 11.01 -2.13
CA ILE A 50 4.64 10.54 -3.42
C ILE A 50 5.41 11.68 -4.08
N ALA A 51 6.68 11.43 -4.39
CA ALA A 51 7.51 12.33 -5.18
C ALA A 51 7.18 12.23 -6.67
N ARG A 52 7.55 13.25 -7.45
CA ARG A 52 7.37 13.23 -8.93
C ARG A 52 8.12 12.09 -9.63
N SER A 53 9.17 11.58 -9.00
CA SER A 53 9.95 10.41 -9.45
C SER A 53 9.20 9.08 -9.28
N GLY A 54 8.07 9.06 -8.58
CA GLY A 54 7.34 7.84 -8.21
C GLY A 54 7.79 7.23 -6.88
N GLU A 55 8.81 7.78 -6.22
CA GLU A 55 9.18 7.37 -4.87
C GLU A 55 8.04 7.68 -3.89
N ILE A 56 7.69 6.69 -3.07
CA ILE A 56 6.64 6.81 -2.06
C ILE A 56 7.23 6.61 -0.66
N SER A 57 6.86 7.48 0.26
CA SER A 57 7.13 7.33 1.70
C SER A 57 5.81 7.14 2.45
N TRP A 58 5.73 6.05 3.20
CA TRP A 58 4.61 5.72 4.08
C TRP A 58 4.84 6.33 5.45
N MET A 59 3.84 7.04 5.93
CA MET A 59 3.89 7.84 7.15
C MET A 59 2.97 7.21 8.20
N LYS A 60 3.47 7.05 9.42
CA LYS A 60 2.68 6.68 10.59
C LYS A 60 3.10 7.57 11.77
N ASN A 61 2.14 8.27 12.37
CA ASN A 61 2.39 9.24 13.44
C ASN A 61 3.50 10.25 13.09
N ASP A 62 3.45 10.81 11.89
CA ASP A 62 4.44 11.76 11.33
C ASP A 62 5.87 11.23 11.16
N VAL A 63 6.09 9.93 11.34
CA VAL A 63 7.36 9.25 11.09
C VAL A 63 7.26 8.40 9.84
N VAL A 64 8.36 8.34 9.06
CA VAL A 64 8.46 7.43 7.91
C VAL A 64 8.53 5.99 8.43
N ASP A 65 7.50 5.21 8.15
CA ASP A 65 7.37 3.78 8.51
C ASP A 65 7.79 2.84 7.37
N GLY A 66 7.82 3.35 6.14
CA GLY A 66 8.22 2.57 4.96
C GLY A 66 8.51 3.43 3.75
N ASN A 67 9.21 2.86 2.78
CA ASN A 67 9.49 3.49 1.50
C ASN A 67 9.27 2.49 0.36
N GLY A 68 9.04 3.00 -0.84
CA GLY A 68 8.98 2.20 -2.05
C GLY A 68 8.98 3.06 -3.31
N VAL A 69 8.69 2.42 -4.45
CA VAL A 69 8.57 3.08 -5.75
C VAL A 69 7.25 2.63 -6.39
N VAL A 70 6.50 3.59 -6.91
CA VAL A 70 5.26 3.34 -7.66
C VAL A 70 5.62 3.20 -9.13
N GLU A 71 5.23 2.07 -9.71
CA GLU A 71 5.37 1.78 -11.14
C GLU A 71 3.99 1.76 -11.80
N PRO A 72 3.83 2.32 -13.02
CA PRO A 72 2.55 2.29 -13.72
C PRO A 72 2.22 0.87 -14.23
N GLY A 73 0.94 0.52 -14.19
CA GLY A 73 0.44 -0.79 -14.66
C GLY A 73 0.70 -1.92 -13.65
N ASN A 74 0.85 -3.14 -14.15
CA ASN A 74 1.10 -4.34 -13.35
C ASN A 74 2.37 -5.07 -13.83
N PRO A 75 3.57 -4.49 -13.64
CA PRO A 75 4.83 -5.12 -14.09
C PRO A 75 5.16 -6.41 -13.33
N GLY A 76 4.43 -6.71 -12.25
CA GLY A 76 4.55 -7.96 -11.49
C GLY A 76 3.65 -9.09 -11.99
N ASN A 77 2.70 -8.82 -12.90
CA ASN A 77 1.70 -9.77 -13.37
C ASN A 77 0.90 -10.45 -12.23
N PHE A 78 0.45 -9.66 -11.26
CA PHE A 78 -0.49 -10.08 -10.21
C PHE A 78 -1.94 -10.21 -10.70
#